data_AF-A0A7J0BVC9-F1
#
_entry.id   AF-A0A7J0BVC9-F1
#
_cell.length_a   1.000
_cell.length_b   1.000
_cell.length_c   1.000
_cell.angle_alpha   90.00
_cell.angle_beta   90.00
_cell.angle_gamma   90.00
#
_symmetry.space_group_name_H-M   'P 1'
#
loop_
_entity.id
_entity.type
_entity.pdbx_description
1 polymer ?
#
loop_
_entity_poly.entity_id
_entity_poly.type
_entity_poly.pdbx_seq_one_letter_code
_entity_poly.pdbx_strand_id
1 'polypeptide(L)'
;MNAMERLRLTAPNVAALARELNIDGRVADAVEHNAIRAEARGLENHQRTIVQHCEDGLSTTRLEALRLLDAERADRAERAAYSPLQRLDEARRMAEWNIQQAIFNRRRDLEESFKTITELKSTLWSIRSRRNYKRDPRPPGNKGLAGAILFAALVMETLMNGVLFASGSERGLLGGVTQALFISIINLLLSFGLGYLLKRKNTKQGVEKGVYSGALLVSHQAAAWLTNLAAAHYRSAVAVLENYQAANKQFLVRMLTHPFQIETFESFILLILGMVIAYVVLYKGDPATKLWIPS
;
A
#
# COMPACT_ATOMS: atom_id res chain seq x y z
N MET A 1 -27.70 -5.19 -48.00
CA MET A 1 -27.87 -5.01 -49.45
C MET A 1 -26.95 -3.89 -49.88
N ASN A 2 -25.88 -4.22 -50.59
CA ASN A 2 -24.79 -3.28 -50.89
C ASN A 2 -25.21 -2.32 -52.02
N ALA A 3 -24.70 -1.07 -52.06
CA ALA A 3 -25.14 -0.07 -53.05
C ALA A 3 -24.94 -0.53 -54.51
N MET A 4 -23.89 -1.33 -54.74
CA MET A 4 -23.60 -2.00 -56.02
C MET A 4 -24.69 -3.00 -56.46
N GLU A 5 -25.39 -3.59 -55.50
CA GLU A 5 -26.43 -4.60 -55.73
C GLU A 5 -27.75 -3.95 -56.18
N ARG A 6 -28.05 -2.74 -55.69
CA ARG A 6 -29.20 -1.92 -56.12
C ARG A 6 -29.00 -1.33 -57.52
N LEU A 7 -27.78 -0.88 -57.83
CA LEU A 7 -27.40 -0.37 -59.16
C LEU A 7 -27.47 -1.44 -60.26
N ARG A 8 -27.27 -2.72 -59.91
CA ARG A 8 -27.44 -3.84 -60.86
C ARG A 8 -28.90 -4.10 -61.23
N LEU A 9 -29.84 -3.77 -60.34
CA LEU A 9 -31.28 -4.00 -60.55
C LEU A 9 -31.94 -2.89 -61.38
N THR A 10 -31.31 -1.71 -61.49
CA THR A 10 -31.80 -0.59 -62.29
C THR A 10 -31.20 -0.51 -63.70
N ALA A 11 -30.27 -1.40 -64.06
CA ALA A 11 -29.76 -1.48 -65.42
C ALA A 11 -30.88 -1.92 -66.39
N PRO A 12 -31.21 -1.15 -67.44
CA PRO A 12 -32.32 -1.49 -68.32
C PRO A 12 -32.08 -2.83 -69.02
N ASN A 13 -32.99 -3.78 -68.80
CA ASN A 13 -32.96 -5.07 -69.48
C ASN A 13 -33.39 -4.85 -70.94
N VAL A 14 -32.43 -4.93 -71.86
CA VAL A 14 -32.62 -4.70 -73.31
C VAL A 14 -33.77 -5.54 -73.88
N ALA A 15 -33.96 -6.77 -73.36
CA ALA A 15 -35.03 -7.68 -73.80
C ALA A 15 -36.43 -7.33 -73.22
N ALA A 16 -36.50 -6.53 -72.17
CA ALA A 16 -37.75 -5.97 -71.66
C ALA A 16 -38.12 -4.69 -72.42
N LEU A 17 -37.14 -3.84 -72.69
CA LEU A 17 -37.32 -2.59 -73.45
C LEU A 17 -37.75 -2.85 -74.90
N ALA A 18 -37.18 -3.88 -75.55
CA ALA A 18 -37.56 -4.32 -76.89
C ALA A 18 -39.01 -4.82 -76.98
N ARG A 19 -39.51 -5.45 -75.91
CA ARG A 19 -40.91 -5.90 -75.80
C ARG A 19 -41.86 -4.73 -75.55
N GLU A 20 -41.49 -3.80 -74.68
CA GLU A 20 -42.30 -2.62 -74.37
C GLU A 20 -42.45 -1.68 -75.58
N LEU A 21 -41.41 -1.57 -76.41
CA LEU A 21 -41.42 -0.77 -77.63
C LEU A 21 -42.01 -1.50 -78.85
N ASN A 22 -42.45 -2.77 -78.69
CA ASN A 22 -43.01 -3.64 -79.74
C ASN A 22 -42.22 -3.58 -81.06
N ILE A 23 -40.90 -3.68 -80.97
CA ILE A 23 -40.00 -3.49 -82.12
C ILE A 23 -40.28 -4.56 -83.19
N ASP A 24 -40.53 -5.80 -82.78
CA ASP A 24 -40.78 -6.91 -83.71
C ASP A 24 -42.08 -6.75 -84.51
N GLY A 25 -43.15 -6.25 -83.88
CA GLY A 25 -44.41 -5.96 -84.59
C GLY A 25 -44.29 -4.79 -85.56
N ARG A 26 -43.48 -3.78 -85.22
CA ARG A 26 -43.27 -2.60 -86.07
C ARG A 26 -42.27 -2.84 -87.20
N VAL A 27 -41.32 -3.75 -87.02
CA VAL A 27 -40.46 -4.25 -88.10
C VAL A 27 -41.29 -5.08 -89.09
N ALA A 28 -42.24 -5.89 -88.62
CA ALA A 28 -43.18 -6.61 -89.49
C ALA A 28 -44.06 -5.65 -90.32
N ASP A 29 -44.65 -4.63 -89.69
CA ASP A 29 -45.43 -3.58 -90.39
C ASP A 29 -44.56 -2.78 -91.39
N ALA A 30 -43.30 -2.51 -91.05
CA ALA A 30 -42.37 -1.82 -91.93
C ALA A 30 -41.96 -2.69 -93.14
N VAL A 31 -41.85 -4.01 -92.98
CA VAL A 31 -41.56 -4.93 -94.10
C VAL A 31 -42.77 -5.07 -95.03
N GLU A 32 -43.99 -5.06 -94.50
CA GLU A 32 -45.22 -5.17 -95.31
C GLU A 32 -45.50 -3.89 -96.12
N HIS A 33 -45.09 -2.71 -95.63
CA HIS A 33 -45.30 -1.43 -96.31
C HIS A 33 -44.13 -0.92 -97.18
N ASN A 34 -42.89 -1.44 -97.04
CA ASN A 34 -41.69 -0.90 -97.74
C ASN A 34 -41.02 -1.85 -98.76
N ALA A 35 -41.78 -2.72 -99.44
CA ALA A 35 -41.21 -3.51 -100.54
C ALA A 35 -40.62 -2.67 -101.70
N ILE A 36 -40.82 -1.34 -101.76
CA ILE A 36 -40.14 -0.46 -102.73
C ILE A 36 -39.79 0.90 -102.12
N ARG A 37 -38.66 1.02 -101.42
CA ARG A 37 -37.68 2.12 -101.61
C ARG A 37 -36.47 1.94 -100.70
N ALA A 38 -35.39 1.42 -101.28
CA ALA A 38 -34.04 1.71 -100.82
C ALA A 38 -33.72 3.20 -101.04
N GLU A 39 -32.84 3.72 -100.19
CA GLU A 39 -32.29 5.09 -100.16
C GLU A 39 -33.08 6.17 -99.39
N ALA A 40 -32.82 6.26 -98.09
CA ALA A 40 -32.77 7.55 -97.41
C ALA A 40 -31.70 7.51 -96.30
N ARG A 41 -30.59 8.20 -96.56
CA ARG A 41 -29.55 8.50 -95.55
C ARG A 41 -30.14 9.44 -94.50
N GLY A 42 -30.19 8.95 -93.27
CA GLY A 42 -30.60 9.71 -92.08
C GLY A 42 -31.25 8.74 -91.11
N LEU A 43 -30.88 8.79 -89.83
CA LEU A 43 -31.53 7.97 -88.79
C LEU A 43 -33.05 8.12 -88.94
N GLU A 44 -33.70 7.06 -89.43
CA GLU A 44 -35.14 7.02 -89.59
C GLU A 44 -35.78 7.33 -88.23
N ASN A 45 -36.94 8.00 -88.22
CA ASN A 45 -37.55 8.55 -86.99
C ASN A 45 -37.57 7.56 -85.82
N HIS A 46 -37.66 6.26 -86.08
CA HIS A 46 -37.60 5.21 -85.07
C HIS A 46 -36.24 5.05 -84.38
N GLN A 47 -35.11 5.21 -85.09
CA GLN A 47 -33.77 5.11 -84.51
C GLN A 47 -33.44 6.32 -83.62
N ARG A 48 -33.92 7.53 -84.00
CA ARG A 48 -33.76 8.74 -83.18
C ARG A 48 -34.53 8.65 -81.86
N THR A 49 -35.74 8.09 -81.88
CA THR A 49 -36.53 7.84 -80.66
C THR A 49 -35.84 6.86 -79.72
N ILE A 50 -35.21 5.81 -80.25
CA ILE A 50 -34.47 4.83 -79.42
C ILE A 50 -33.26 5.49 -78.77
N VAL A 51 -32.46 6.24 -79.52
CA VAL A 51 -31.29 6.94 -78.97
C VAL A 51 -31.70 7.94 -77.90
N GLN A 52 -32.74 8.74 -78.15
CA GLN A 52 -33.24 9.72 -77.19
C GLN A 52 -33.78 9.06 -75.92
N HIS A 53 -34.50 7.94 -76.05
CA HIS A 53 -34.97 7.16 -74.91
C HIS A 53 -33.81 6.54 -74.09
N CYS A 54 -32.74 6.10 -74.76
CA CYS A 54 -31.53 5.63 -74.08
C CYS A 54 -30.79 6.76 -73.37
N GLU A 55 -30.69 7.95 -73.96
CA GLU A 55 -30.06 9.13 -73.33
C GLU A 55 -30.86 9.62 -72.12
N ASP A 56 -32.19 9.63 -72.22
CA ASP A 56 -33.09 9.96 -71.12
C ASP A 56 -33.00 8.92 -70.00
N GLY A 57 -32.96 7.62 -70.35
CA GLY A 57 -32.75 6.53 -69.38
C GLY A 57 -31.37 6.61 -68.70
N LEU A 58 -30.32 6.99 -69.43
CA LEU A 58 -28.98 7.13 -68.88
C LEU A 58 -28.87 8.34 -67.94
N SER A 59 -29.47 9.48 -68.32
CA SER A 59 -29.46 10.70 -67.53
C SER A 59 -30.23 10.53 -66.21
N THR A 60 -31.37 9.85 -66.24
CA THR A 60 -32.18 9.53 -65.05
C THR A 60 -31.43 8.59 -64.11
N THR A 61 -30.86 7.50 -64.63
CA THR A 61 -30.05 6.55 -63.85
C THR A 61 -28.83 7.24 -63.21
N ARG A 62 -28.17 8.13 -63.96
CA ARG A 62 -27.02 8.90 -63.46
C ARG A 62 -27.42 9.86 -62.35
N LEU A 63 -28.55 10.55 -62.50
CA LEU A 63 -29.07 11.46 -61.49
C LEU A 63 -29.46 10.70 -60.20
N GLU A 64 -30.03 9.51 -60.34
CA GLU A 64 -30.37 8.65 -59.21
C GLU A 64 -29.12 8.10 -58.49
N ALA A 65 -28.11 7.69 -59.25
CA ALA A 65 -26.82 7.25 -58.69
C ALA A 65 -26.12 8.36 -57.89
N LEU A 66 -26.14 9.60 -58.40
CA LEU A 66 -25.59 10.75 -57.68
C LEU A 66 -26.36 11.05 -56.39
N ARG A 67 -27.69 11.00 -56.42
CA ARG A 67 -28.53 11.19 -55.22
C ARG A 67 -28.25 10.14 -54.14
N LEU A 68 -28.06 8.89 -54.53
CA LEU A 68 -27.72 7.82 -53.59
C LEU A 68 -26.33 8.04 -52.97
N LEU A 69 -25.35 8.46 -53.77
CA LEU A 69 -24.00 8.76 -53.28
C LEU A 69 -23.99 9.95 -52.32
N ASP A 70 -24.73 11.01 -52.62
CA ASP A 70 -24.83 12.18 -51.75
C ASP A 70 -25.57 11.87 -50.45
N ALA A 71 -26.62 11.04 -50.50
CA ALA A 71 -27.31 10.55 -49.31
C ALA A 71 -26.37 9.71 -48.42
N GLU A 72 -25.55 8.84 -49.00
CA GLU A 72 -24.58 8.04 -48.25
C GLU A 72 -23.45 8.90 -47.66
N ARG A 73 -22.98 9.91 -48.40
CA ARG A 73 -21.97 10.86 -47.90
C ARG A 73 -22.51 11.70 -46.74
N ALA A 74 -23.75 12.17 -46.83
CA ALA A 74 -24.40 12.91 -45.76
C ALA A 74 -24.55 12.07 -44.48
N ASP A 75 -25.04 10.84 -44.63
CA ASP A 75 -25.21 9.88 -43.52
C ASP A 75 -23.88 9.48 -42.86
N ARG A 76 -22.80 9.31 -43.64
CA ARG A 76 -21.45 9.08 -43.08
C ARG A 76 -20.89 10.30 -42.35
N ALA A 77 -21.08 11.50 -42.90
CA ALA A 77 -20.64 12.76 -42.28
C ALA A 77 -21.38 13.01 -40.95
N GLU A 78 -22.68 12.72 -40.92
CA GLU A 78 -23.52 12.82 -39.74
C GLU A 78 -23.03 11.88 -38.62
N ARG A 79 -22.85 10.59 -38.90
CA ARG A 79 -22.30 9.62 -37.92
C ARG A 79 -20.90 9.99 -37.44
N ALA A 80 -20.06 10.51 -38.33
CA ALA A 80 -18.70 10.95 -37.99
C ALA A 80 -18.70 12.16 -37.06
N ALA A 81 -19.69 13.07 -37.17
CA ALA A 81 -19.87 14.23 -36.29
C ALA A 81 -20.52 13.88 -34.94
N TYR A 82 -21.39 12.86 -34.89
CA TYR A 82 -22.01 12.41 -33.64
C TYR A 82 -21.05 11.60 -32.74
N SER A 83 -20.11 10.85 -33.30
CA SER A 83 -19.20 10.00 -32.50
C SER A 83 -18.24 10.72 -31.54
N PRO A 84 -17.67 11.91 -31.84
CA PRO A 84 -16.77 12.62 -30.95
C PRO A 84 -17.54 13.37 -29.86
N LEU A 85 -18.72 13.92 -30.19
CA LEU A 85 -19.60 14.59 -29.24
C LEU A 85 -20.16 13.60 -28.20
N GLN A 86 -20.59 12.41 -28.62
CA GLN A 86 -21.03 11.36 -27.70
C GLN A 86 -19.91 10.92 -26.76
N ARG A 87 -18.68 10.75 -27.27
CA ARG A 87 -17.51 10.41 -26.44
C ARG A 87 -17.16 11.52 -25.44
N LEU A 88 -17.30 12.79 -25.84
CA LEU A 88 -17.10 13.92 -24.93
C LEU A 88 -18.16 13.97 -23.84
N ASP A 89 -19.43 13.76 -24.18
CA ASP A 89 -20.54 13.71 -23.21
C ASP A 89 -20.42 12.51 -22.27
N GLU A 90 -19.99 11.35 -22.75
CA GLU A 90 -19.70 10.18 -21.93
C GLU A 90 -18.53 10.46 -20.98
N ALA A 91 -17.43 11.02 -21.48
CA ALA A 91 -16.30 11.43 -20.66
C ALA A 91 -16.70 12.47 -19.59
N ARG A 92 -17.57 13.42 -19.96
CA ARG A 92 -18.11 14.43 -19.03
C ARG A 92 -18.96 13.79 -17.95
N ARG A 93 -19.90 12.90 -18.31
CA ARG A 93 -20.73 12.15 -17.34
C ARG A 93 -19.89 11.28 -16.42
N MET A 94 -18.87 10.62 -16.94
CA MET A 94 -17.93 9.82 -16.15
C MET A 94 -17.11 10.69 -15.19
N ALA A 95 -16.65 11.86 -15.63
CA ALA A 95 -15.95 12.81 -14.77
C ALA A 95 -16.87 13.36 -13.67
N GLU A 96 -18.09 13.76 -14.01
CA GLU A 96 -19.12 14.19 -13.06
C GLU A 96 -19.40 13.08 -12.03
N TRP A 97 -19.59 11.84 -12.48
CA TRP A 97 -19.80 10.69 -11.60
C TRP A 97 -18.62 10.44 -10.66
N ASN A 98 -17.38 10.46 -11.18
CA ASN A 98 -16.17 10.27 -10.38
C ASN A 98 -16.03 11.37 -9.31
N ILE A 99 -16.32 12.63 -9.67
CA ILE A 99 -16.27 13.75 -8.72
C ILE A 99 -17.33 13.58 -7.63
N GLN A 100 -18.56 13.21 -8.00
CA GLN A 100 -19.64 12.97 -7.03
C GLN A 100 -19.30 11.82 -6.08
N GLN A 101 -18.73 10.73 -6.59
CA GLN A 101 -18.26 9.61 -5.77
C GLN A 101 -17.12 10.02 -4.83
N ALA A 102 -16.16 10.81 -5.31
CA ALA A 102 -15.07 11.31 -4.47
C ALA A 102 -15.59 12.20 -3.33
N ILE A 103 -16.52 13.10 -3.63
CA ILE A 103 -17.17 13.96 -2.62
C ILE A 103 -17.94 13.11 -1.61
N PHE A 104 -18.72 12.14 -2.08
CA PHE A 104 -19.51 11.25 -1.22
C PHE A 104 -18.62 10.43 -0.27
N ASN A 105 -17.58 9.78 -0.81
CA ASN A 105 -16.63 9.00 -0.01
C ASN A 105 -15.91 9.87 1.01
N ARG A 106 -15.45 11.06 0.60
CA ARG A 106 -14.74 11.97 1.51
C ARG A 106 -15.64 12.49 2.62
N ARG A 107 -16.90 12.79 2.31
CA ARG A 107 -17.89 13.18 3.30
C ARG A 107 -18.16 12.06 4.30
N ARG A 108 -18.28 10.82 3.82
CA ARG A 108 -18.47 9.64 4.67
C ARG A 108 -17.27 9.44 5.61
N ASP A 109 -16.05 9.52 5.10
CA ASP A 109 -14.83 9.40 5.92
C ASP A 109 -14.72 10.49 6.99
N LEU A 110 -15.17 11.71 6.64
CA LEU A 110 -15.21 12.83 7.56
C LEU A 110 -16.26 12.63 8.66
N GLU A 111 -17.47 12.19 8.29
CA GLU A 111 -18.54 11.86 9.25
C GLU A 111 -18.12 10.71 10.18
N GLU A 112 -17.44 9.68 9.65
CA GLU A 112 -16.87 8.58 10.44
C GLU A 112 -15.81 9.10 11.42
N SER A 113 -14.89 9.94 10.96
CA SER A 113 -13.86 10.56 11.80
C SER A 113 -14.46 11.43 12.91
N PHE A 114 -15.48 12.24 12.60
CA PHE A 114 -16.20 13.04 13.59
C PHE A 114 -16.95 12.17 14.61
N LYS A 115 -17.55 11.06 14.17
CA LYS A 115 -18.18 10.09 15.05
C LYS A 115 -17.16 9.48 15.99
N THR A 116 -16.00 9.03 15.48
CA THR A 116 -14.90 8.50 16.29
C THR A 116 -14.39 9.52 17.30
N ILE A 117 -14.21 10.78 16.92
CA ILE A 117 -13.80 11.86 17.84
C ILE A 117 -14.85 12.05 18.94
N THR A 118 -16.14 12.02 18.58
CA THR A 118 -17.25 12.20 19.53
C THR A 118 -17.34 11.03 20.51
N GLU A 119 -17.21 9.79 20.02
CA GLU A 119 -17.17 8.57 20.83
C GLU A 119 -15.95 8.52 21.76
N LEU A 120 -14.77 8.90 21.26
CA LEU A 120 -13.57 9.07 22.08
C LEU A 120 -13.79 10.12 23.16
N LYS A 121 -14.37 11.27 22.81
CA LYS A 121 -14.64 12.35 23.76
C LYS A 121 -15.67 11.95 24.82
N SER A 122 -16.73 11.25 24.46
CA SER A 122 -17.74 10.75 25.40
C SER A 122 -17.17 9.64 26.31
N THR A 123 -16.32 8.77 25.75
CA THR A 123 -15.58 7.75 26.50
C THR A 123 -14.60 8.40 27.48
N LEU A 124 -13.85 9.42 27.05
CA LEU A 124 -12.97 10.19 27.93
C LEU A 124 -13.75 10.88 29.05
N TRP A 125 -14.92 11.46 28.74
CA TRP A 125 -15.75 12.12 29.73
C TRP A 125 -16.32 11.13 30.75
N SER A 126 -16.77 9.96 30.32
CA SER A 126 -17.26 8.89 31.23
C SER A 126 -16.14 8.28 32.09
N ILE A 127 -14.91 8.18 31.56
CA ILE A 127 -13.73 7.78 32.34
C ILE A 127 -13.35 8.88 33.34
N ARG A 128 -13.39 10.15 32.93
CA ARG A 128 -13.04 11.30 33.78
C ARG A 128 -14.03 11.47 34.93
N SER A 129 -15.34 11.35 34.67
CA SER A 129 -16.39 11.45 35.69
C SER A 129 -16.38 10.27 36.67
N ARG A 130 -15.99 9.07 36.22
CA ARG A 130 -15.89 7.87 37.08
C ARG A 130 -14.60 7.76 37.88
N ARG A 131 -13.49 8.38 37.45
CA ARG A 131 -12.16 8.13 38.05
C ARG A 131 -11.33 9.35 38.45
N ASN A 132 -11.86 10.59 38.40
CA ASN A 132 -11.14 11.79 38.86
C ASN A 132 -9.71 11.92 38.26
N TYR A 133 -9.52 11.47 37.01
CA TYR A 133 -8.22 11.58 36.33
C TYR A 133 -8.00 13.02 35.84
N LYS A 134 -7.06 13.73 36.46
CA LYS A 134 -6.65 15.10 36.08
C LYS A 134 -5.72 15.18 34.86
N ARG A 135 -5.43 14.08 34.16
CA ARG A 135 -4.39 14.04 33.11
C ARG A 135 -4.89 13.33 31.85
N ASP A 136 -4.59 13.93 30.69
CA ASP A 136 -4.93 13.34 29.40
C ASP A 136 -4.22 11.99 29.19
N PRO A 137 -4.89 10.99 28.61
CA PRO A 137 -4.25 9.74 28.23
C PRO A 137 -3.17 10.04 27.19
N ARG A 138 -1.91 9.77 27.54
CA ARG A 138 -0.80 9.86 26.59
C ARG A 138 -1.01 8.83 25.48
N PRO A 139 -0.76 9.16 24.20
CA PRO A 139 -0.85 8.21 23.11
C PRO A 139 0.05 7.00 23.39
N PRO A 140 -0.35 5.79 22.98
CA PRO A 140 0.46 4.60 23.18
C PRO A 140 1.83 4.79 22.52
N GLY A 141 2.89 4.75 23.32
CA GLY A 141 4.26 4.87 22.81
C GLY A 141 4.57 3.77 21.78
N ASN A 142 5.47 4.07 20.84
CA ASN A 142 5.87 3.13 19.80
C ASN A 142 6.60 1.91 20.42
N LYS A 143 5.87 0.79 20.56
CA LYS A 143 6.39 -0.46 21.14
C LYS A 143 7.57 -1.02 20.36
N GLY A 144 7.62 -0.81 19.04
CA GLY A 144 8.72 -1.26 18.18
C GLY A 144 10.03 -0.53 18.49
N LEU A 145 9.97 0.79 18.69
CA LEU A 145 11.15 1.58 19.07
C LEU A 145 11.71 1.17 20.44
N ALA A 146 10.82 0.94 21.42
CA ALA A 146 11.25 0.45 22.74
C ALA A 146 11.92 -0.93 22.65
N GLY A 147 11.36 -1.85 21.86
CA GLY A 147 11.98 -3.16 21.61
C GLY A 147 13.34 -3.05 20.93
N ALA A 148 13.48 -2.18 19.93
CA ALA A 148 14.74 -1.95 19.22
C ALA A 148 15.84 -1.40 20.14
N ILE A 149 15.51 -0.45 21.04
CA ILE A 149 16.45 0.10 22.03
C ILE A 149 16.92 -1.00 22.99
N LEU A 150 15.99 -1.82 23.51
CA LEU A 150 16.32 -2.93 24.40
C LEU A 150 17.20 -3.97 23.72
N PHE A 151 16.90 -4.30 22.46
CA PHE A 151 17.70 -5.23 21.68
C PHE A 151 19.10 -4.68 21.41
N ALA A 152 19.22 -3.41 21.04
CA ALA A 152 20.52 -2.77 20.85
C ALA A 152 21.35 -2.75 22.15
N ALA A 153 20.71 -2.46 23.29
CA ALA A 153 21.37 -2.53 24.60
C ALA A 153 21.86 -3.94 24.92
N LEU A 154 21.04 -4.96 24.68
CA LEU A 154 21.40 -6.37 24.86
C LEU A 154 22.63 -6.76 24.02
N VAL A 155 22.65 -6.38 22.74
CA VAL A 155 23.77 -6.66 21.84
C VAL A 155 25.05 -5.97 22.31
N MET A 156 24.97 -4.68 22.64
CA MET A 156 26.13 -3.92 23.13
C MET A 156 26.68 -4.50 24.44
N GLU A 157 25.81 -4.79 25.41
CA GLU A 157 26.22 -5.36 26.70
C GLU A 157 26.87 -6.72 26.51
N THR A 158 26.29 -7.59 25.67
CA THR A 158 26.84 -8.91 25.37
C THR A 158 28.22 -8.81 24.71
N LEU A 159 28.40 -7.89 23.75
CA LEU A 159 29.68 -7.72 23.05
C LEU A 159 30.76 -7.16 23.98
N MET A 160 30.46 -6.09 24.70
CA MET A 160 31.44 -5.45 25.59
C MET A 160 31.84 -6.38 26.74
N ASN A 161 30.86 -7.01 27.40
CA ASN A 161 31.16 -7.99 28.45
C ASN A 161 31.85 -9.23 27.87
N GLY A 162 31.50 -9.63 26.66
CA GLY A 162 32.09 -10.79 25.99
C GLY A 162 33.58 -10.62 25.72
N VAL A 163 34.01 -9.43 25.29
CA VAL A 163 35.43 -9.09 25.12
C VAL A 163 36.17 -9.14 26.45
N LEU A 164 35.55 -8.65 27.53
CA LEU A 164 36.14 -8.76 28.86
C LEU A 164 36.30 -10.23 29.22
N PHE A 165 35.23 -11.02 29.23
CA PHE A 165 35.28 -12.45 29.55
C PHE A 165 36.23 -13.28 28.66
N ALA A 166 36.51 -12.84 27.44
CA ALA A 166 37.38 -13.55 26.50
C ALA A 166 38.80 -13.79 27.04
N SER A 167 39.39 -12.83 27.76
CA SER A 167 40.77 -12.98 28.27
C SER A 167 40.89 -13.98 29.42
N GLY A 168 39.78 -14.29 30.09
CA GLY A 168 39.71 -15.32 31.13
C GLY A 168 39.17 -16.65 30.61
N SER A 169 39.01 -16.81 29.30
CA SER A 169 38.39 -18.02 28.73
C SER A 169 39.29 -18.91 27.91
N GLU A 170 39.26 -20.21 28.20
CA GLU A 170 39.92 -21.26 27.40
C GLU A 170 39.47 -21.23 25.92
N ARG A 171 38.21 -20.83 25.67
CA ARG A 171 37.63 -20.71 24.32
C ARG A 171 37.77 -19.30 23.73
N GLY A 172 38.57 -18.44 24.36
CA GLY A 172 38.76 -17.05 23.96
C GLY A 172 37.45 -16.29 23.80
N LEU A 173 37.32 -15.55 22.69
CA LEU A 173 36.17 -14.68 22.43
C LEU A 173 34.84 -15.44 22.37
N LEU A 174 34.81 -16.65 21.82
CA LEU A 174 33.58 -17.44 21.73
C LEU A 174 33.06 -17.81 23.12
N GLY A 175 33.95 -18.23 24.02
CA GLY A 175 33.60 -18.52 25.41
C GLY A 175 33.13 -17.27 26.15
N GLY A 176 33.87 -16.16 26.00
CA GLY A 176 33.53 -14.91 26.65
C GLY A 176 32.17 -14.34 26.24
N VAL A 177 31.89 -14.29 24.92
CA VAL A 177 30.58 -13.85 24.40
C VAL A 177 29.45 -14.75 24.86
N THR A 178 29.67 -16.07 24.92
CA THR A 178 28.66 -17.01 25.41
C THR A 178 28.31 -16.75 26.87
N GLN A 179 29.32 -16.52 27.73
CA GLN A 179 29.10 -16.18 29.14
C GLN A 179 28.39 -14.85 29.31
N ALA A 180 28.83 -13.83 28.58
CA ALA A 180 28.22 -12.50 28.58
C ALA A 180 26.74 -12.55 28.16
N LEU A 181 26.41 -13.35 27.14
CA LEU A 181 25.03 -13.50 26.66
C LEU A 181 24.09 -14.02 27.76
N PHE A 182 24.51 -15.03 28.53
CA PHE A 182 23.69 -15.54 29.63
C PHE A 182 23.44 -14.48 30.72
N ILE A 183 24.47 -13.72 31.09
CA ILE A 183 24.35 -12.61 32.05
C ILE A 183 23.37 -11.56 31.52
N SER A 184 23.53 -11.16 30.25
CA SER A 184 22.67 -10.16 29.63
C SER A 184 21.22 -10.63 29.47
N ILE A 185 20.96 -11.93 29.23
CA ILE A 185 19.60 -12.51 29.25
C ILE A 185 18.99 -12.41 30.65
N ILE A 186 19.73 -12.75 31.71
CA ILE A 186 19.25 -12.63 33.09
C ILE A 186 18.90 -11.16 33.39
N ASN A 187 19.78 -10.22 33.03
CA ASN A 187 19.53 -8.78 33.18
C ASN A 187 18.26 -8.32 32.45
N LEU A 188 18.07 -8.80 31.21
CA LEU A 188 16.89 -8.49 30.40
C LEU A 188 15.60 -9.05 31.03
N LEU A 189 15.61 -10.31 31.49
CA LEU A 189 14.44 -10.95 32.12
C LEU A 189 14.03 -10.24 33.41
N LEU A 190 15.00 -9.88 34.27
CA LEU A 190 14.75 -9.12 35.49
C LEU A 190 14.16 -7.73 35.17
N SER A 191 14.75 -7.04 34.19
CA SER A 191 14.28 -5.72 33.75
C SER A 191 12.87 -5.78 33.16
N PHE A 192 12.59 -6.78 32.32
CA PHE A 192 11.29 -6.99 31.70
C PHE A 192 10.22 -7.35 32.74
N GLY A 193 10.53 -8.25 33.67
CA GLY A 193 9.62 -8.66 34.75
C GLY A 193 9.22 -7.48 35.63
N LEU A 194 10.19 -6.66 36.06
CA LEU A 194 9.92 -5.47 36.87
C LEU A 194 9.11 -4.42 36.07
N GLY A 195 9.44 -4.20 34.80
CA GLY A 195 8.67 -3.33 33.90
C GLY A 195 7.23 -3.80 33.69
N TYR A 196 6.99 -5.11 33.64
CA TYR A 196 5.66 -5.68 33.56
C TYR A 196 4.85 -5.42 34.85
N LEU A 197 5.48 -5.59 36.02
CA LEU A 197 4.85 -5.31 37.31
C LEU A 197 4.48 -3.82 37.47
N LEU A 198 5.35 -2.91 37.03
CA LEU A 198 5.11 -1.46 36.98
C LEU A 198 3.85 -1.12 36.16
N LYS A 199 3.65 -1.77 35.01
CA LYS A 199 2.50 -1.51 34.12
C LYS A 199 1.19 -2.09 34.65
N ARG A 200 1.23 -3.21 35.36
CA ARG A 200 0.02 -3.93 35.82
C ARG A 200 -0.62 -3.29 37.05
N LYS A 201 0.14 -2.59 37.90
CA LYS A 201 -0.43 -1.97 39.09
C LYS A 201 -1.04 -0.61 38.77
N ASN A 202 -2.36 -0.59 38.69
CA ASN A 202 -3.19 0.61 38.48
C ASN A 202 -3.30 1.43 39.78
N THR A 203 -2.15 1.83 40.35
CA THR A 203 -2.11 2.58 41.61
C THR A 203 -2.78 3.94 41.41
N LYS A 204 -3.72 4.28 42.30
CA LYS A 204 -4.42 5.56 42.33
C LYS A 204 -3.38 6.70 42.42
N GLN A 205 -3.70 7.86 41.83
CA GLN A 205 -2.81 9.03 41.83
C GLN A 205 -2.49 9.43 43.28
N GLY A 206 -1.20 9.59 43.64
CA GLY A 206 -0.78 9.98 44.99
C GLY A 206 0.58 9.41 45.44
N VAL A 207 0.87 9.55 46.73
CA VAL A 207 2.13 9.11 47.38
C VAL A 207 2.36 7.61 47.22
N GLU A 208 1.32 6.79 47.28
CA GLU A 208 1.40 5.33 47.10
C GLU A 208 1.97 4.93 45.73
N LYS A 209 1.66 5.70 44.67
CA LYS A 209 2.22 5.46 43.35
C LYS A 209 3.71 5.79 43.32
N GLY A 210 4.11 6.90 43.96
CA GLY A 210 5.51 7.31 44.09
C GLY A 210 6.35 6.30 44.87
N VAL A 211 5.86 5.86 46.03
CA VAL A 211 6.53 4.85 46.87
C VAL A 211 6.66 3.52 46.12
N TYR A 212 5.60 3.06 45.45
CA TYR A 212 5.64 1.80 44.71
C TYR A 212 6.57 1.85 43.50
N SER A 213 6.50 2.93 42.69
CA SER A 213 7.42 3.11 41.57
C SER A 213 8.86 3.26 42.03
N GLY A 214 9.08 3.96 43.15
CA GLY A 214 10.40 4.11 43.76
C GLY A 214 10.95 2.79 44.27
N ALA A 215 10.13 1.97 44.95
CA ALA A 215 10.53 0.65 45.42
C ALA A 215 10.90 -0.28 44.25
N LEU A 216 10.14 -0.25 43.15
CA LEU A 216 10.46 -1.00 41.94
C LEU A 216 11.73 -0.52 41.26
N LEU A 217 11.97 0.80 41.23
CA LEU A 217 13.18 1.40 40.71
C LEU A 217 14.41 0.97 41.51
N VAL A 218 14.33 1.07 42.84
CA VAL A 218 15.38 0.63 43.75
C VAL A 218 15.62 -0.87 43.59
N SER A 219 14.55 -1.66 43.48
CA SER A 219 14.65 -3.11 43.25
C SER A 219 15.34 -3.45 41.92
N HIS A 220 15.03 -2.72 40.85
CA HIS A 220 15.71 -2.87 39.56
C HIS A 220 17.19 -2.53 39.66
N GLN A 221 17.52 -1.39 40.28
CA GLN A 221 18.90 -0.97 40.41
C GLN A 221 19.72 -1.90 41.32
N ALA A 222 19.10 -2.42 42.39
CA ALA A 222 19.69 -3.43 43.25
C ALA A 222 19.93 -4.75 42.52
N ALA A 223 18.98 -5.19 41.68
CA ALA A 223 19.14 -6.38 40.85
C ALA A 223 20.27 -6.21 39.83
N ALA A 224 20.35 -5.07 39.14
CA ALA A 224 21.44 -4.75 38.22
C ALA A 224 22.80 -4.66 38.92
N TRP A 225 22.85 -4.11 40.14
CA TRP A 225 24.04 -4.16 40.99
C TRP A 225 24.46 -5.60 41.27
N LEU A 226 23.53 -6.43 41.74
CA LEU A 226 23.81 -7.80 42.14
C LEU A 226 24.31 -8.65 40.98
N THR A 227 23.70 -8.54 39.79
CA THR A 227 24.09 -9.32 38.62
C THR A 227 25.45 -8.90 38.07
N ASN A 228 25.73 -7.59 37.99
CA ASN A 228 27.04 -7.09 37.56
C ASN A 228 28.14 -7.38 38.57
N LEU A 229 27.82 -7.34 39.88
CA LEU A 229 28.75 -7.71 40.93
C LEU A 229 29.06 -9.22 40.90
N ALA A 230 28.04 -10.06 40.72
CA ALA A 230 28.21 -11.49 40.54
C ALA A 230 29.07 -11.82 39.30
N ALA A 231 28.83 -11.12 38.18
CA ALA A 231 29.61 -11.27 36.95
C ALA A 231 31.09 -10.87 37.15
N ALA A 232 31.34 -9.77 37.85
CA ALA A 232 32.70 -9.32 38.19
C ALA A 232 33.43 -10.32 39.10
N HIS A 233 32.78 -10.82 40.16
CA HIS A 233 33.34 -11.83 41.05
C HIS A 233 33.58 -13.16 40.34
N TYR A 234 32.66 -13.58 39.47
CA TYR A 234 32.82 -14.76 38.65
C TYR A 234 34.04 -14.65 37.74
N ARG A 235 34.16 -13.54 37.01
CA ARG A 235 35.30 -13.26 36.15
C ARG A 235 36.61 -13.29 36.93
N SER A 236 36.66 -12.60 38.07
CA SER A 236 37.85 -12.55 38.90
C SER A 236 38.22 -13.92 39.43
N ALA A 237 37.24 -14.76 39.81
CA ALA A 237 37.48 -16.12 40.26
C ALA A 237 38.02 -17.02 39.13
N VAL A 238 37.52 -16.87 37.90
CA VAL A 238 38.05 -17.60 36.73
C VAL A 238 39.50 -17.19 36.45
N ALA A 239 39.82 -15.89 36.53
CA ALA A 239 41.16 -15.39 36.29
C ALA A 239 42.19 -15.85 37.35
N VAL A 240 41.78 -15.96 38.62
CA VAL A 240 42.68 -16.29 39.74
C VAL A 240 42.83 -17.80 39.93
N LEU A 241 41.73 -18.56 39.75
CA LEU A 241 41.72 -20.01 40.01
C LEU A 241 42.07 -20.82 38.77
N GLU A 242 42.05 -20.21 37.58
CA GLU A 242 42.29 -20.84 36.27
C GLU A 242 41.46 -22.14 36.05
N ASN A 243 40.35 -22.27 36.78
CA ASN A 243 39.49 -23.45 36.78
C ASN A 243 38.03 -23.05 36.95
N TYR A 244 37.24 -23.28 35.91
CA TYR A 244 35.82 -22.94 35.86
C TYR A 244 34.97 -23.65 36.92
N GLN A 245 35.26 -24.91 37.22
CA GLN A 245 34.49 -25.65 38.22
C GLN A 245 34.71 -25.09 39.62
N ALA A 246 35.95 -24.71 39.94
CA ALA A 246 36.28 -24.05 41.19
C ALA A 246 35.65 -22.65 41.25
N ALA A 247 35.75 -21.87 40.17
CA ALA A 247 35.16 -20.55 40.05
C ALA A 247 33.63 -20.58 40.25
N ASN A 248 32.91 -21.49 39.59
CA ASN A 248 31.46 -21.67 39.73
C ASN A 248 31.01 -21.95 41.19
N LYS A 249 31.85 -22.63 41.98
CA LYS A 249 31.53 -22.96 43.38
C LYS A 249 31.87 -21.83 44.34
N GLN A 250 32.94 -21.08 44.06
CA GLN A 250 33.50 -20.11 45.01
C GLN A 250 33.07 -18.67 44.75
N PHE A 251 32.66 -18.30 43.53
CA PHE A 251 32.41 -16.89 43.20
C PHE A 251 31.30 -16.27 44.06
N LEU A 252 30.22 -17.01 44.35
CA LEU A 252 29.13 -16.52 45.21
C LEU A 252 29.59 -16.36 46.67
N VAL A 253 30.39 -17.31 47.16
CA VAL A 253 30.93 -17.22 48.53
C VAL A 253 31.84 -16.00 48.64
N ARG A 254 32.77 -15.82 47.70
CA ARG A 254 33.67 -14.66 47.63
C ARG A 254 32.90 -13.35 47.51
N MET A 255 31.87 -13.30 46.67
CA MET A 255 30.99 -12.13 46.52
C MET A 255 30.29 -11.77 47.84
N LEU A 256 29.88 -12.75 48.63
CA LEU A 256 29.17 -12.51 49.89
C LEU A 256 30.10 -12.20 51.05
N THR A 257 31.29 -12.81 51.12
CA THR A 257 32.25 -12.59 52.21
C THR A 257 33.14 -11.38 51.97
N HIS A 258 33.47 -11.08 50.72
CA HIS A 258 34.35 -9.97 50.31
C HIS A 258 33.80 -9.22 49.09
N PRO A 259 32.62 -8.57 49.20
CA PRO A 259 31.91 -7.98 48.06
C PRO A 259 32.71 -6.93 47.28
N PHE A 260 33.55 -6.16 47.96
CA PHE A 260 34.34 -5.09 47.34
C PHE A 260 35.74 -5.53 46.89
N GLN A 261 36.11 -6.80 47.12
CA GLN A 261 37.41 -7.33 46.74
C GLN A 261 37.34 -7.88 45.30
N ILE A 262 37.57 -6.98 44.34
CA ILE A 262 37.68 -7.33 42.92
C ILE A 262 39.17 -7.32 42.55
N GLU A 263 39.72 -8.48 42.21
CA GLU A 263 41.17 -8.67 42.09
C GLU A 263 41.72 -8.25 40.71
N THR A 264 40.84 -8.09 39.71
CA THR A 264 41.23 -7.81 38.32
C THR A 264 40.58 -6.53 37.77
N PHE A 265 41.36 -5.75 37.02
CA PHE A 265 40.91 -4.48 36.44
C PHE A 265 39.74 -4.65 35.48
N GLU A 266 39.74 -5.72 34.68
CA GLU A 266 38.68 -5.99 33.72
C GLU A 266 37.36 -6.35 34.41
N SER A 267 37.41 -7.00 35.57
CA SER A 267 36.22 -7.27 36.39
C SER A 267 35.65 -5.98 36.98
N PHE A 268 36.52 -5.03 37.31
CA PHE A 268 36.10 -3.69 37.77
C PHE A 268 35.44 -2.90 36.65
N ILE A 269 35.99 -2.93 35.43
CA ILE A 269 35.35 -2.34 34.24
C ILE A 269 33.99 -2.97 33.99
N LEU A 270 33.87 -4.30 34.11
CA LEU A 270 32.63 -5.02 33.89
C LEU A 270 31.51 -4.54 34.82
N LEU A 271 31.84 -4.34 36.10
CA LEU A 271 30.92 -3.79 37.09
C LEU A 271 30.47 -2.37 36.71
N ILE A 272 31.41 -1.46 36.42
CA ILE A 272 31.09 -0.06 36.08
C ILE A 272 30.27 0.02 34.79
N LEU A 273 30.69 -0.71 33.76
CA LEU A 273 30.04 -0.67 32.46
C LEU A 273 28.60 -1.20 32.54
N GLY A 274 28.39 -2.33 33.21
CA GLY A 274 27.05 -2.88 33.41
C GLY A 274 26.14 -1.94 34.18
N MET A 275 26.70 -1.20 35.15
CA MET A 275 25.99 -0.16 35.89
C MET A 275 25.60 1.04 35.00
N VAL A 276 26.51 1.51 34.14
CA VAL A 276 26.23 2.60 33.19
C VAL A 276 25.15 2.20 32.18
N ILE A 277 25.24 0.99 31.63
CA ILE A 277 24.24 0.48 30.68
C ILE A 277 22.87 0.34 31.36
N ALA A 278 22.82 -0.23 32.57
CA ALA A 278 21.58 -0.34 33.34
C ALA A 278 20.94 1.04 33.58
N TYR A 279 21.75 2.05 33.91
CA TYR A 279 21.27 3.43 34.07
C TYR A 279 20.74 4.04 32.77
N VAL A 280 21.45 3.86 31.64
CA VAL A 280 21.02 4.39 30.33
C VAL A 280 19.73 3.72 29.86
N VAL A 281 19.62 2.40 30.02
CA VAL A 281 18.41 1.63 29.69
C VAL A 281 17.24 2.12 30.53
N LEU A 282 17.45 2.40 31.82
CA LEU A 282 16.43 2.97 32.68
C LEU A 282 16.01 4.39 32.24
N TYR A 283 16.97 5.28 31.97
CA TYR A 283 16.70 6.67 31.58
C TYR A 283 15.92 6.75 30.26
N LYS A 284 16.27 5.93 29.26
CA LYS A 284 15.64 5.93 27.94
C LYS A 284 14.45 4.96 27.81
N GLY A 285 14.40 3.92 28.63
CA GLY A 285 13.49 2.77 28.45
C GLY A 285 12.04 3.00 28.85
N ASP A 286 11.66 4.12 29.48
CA ASP A 286 10.27 4.35 29.88
C ASP A 286 9.78 5.80 29.70
N PRO A 287 8.64 6.05 29.01
CA PRO A 287 7.88 7.29 29.15
C PRO A 287 7.47 7.62 30.61
N ALA A 288 7.55 6.67 31.53
CA ALA A 288 7.27 6.85 32.96
C ALA A 288 8.45 7.38 33.80
N THR A 289 9.71 7.31 33.35
CA THR A 289 10.82 8.01 34.04
C THR A 289 10.77 9.52 33.75
N LYS A 290 10.23 9.93 32.60
CA LYS A 290 9.80 11.33 32.34
C LYS A 290 8.68 11.83 33.25
N LEU A 291 8.11 11.00 34.12
CA LEU A 291 7.15 11.43 35.14
C LEU A 291 7.84 12.00 36.40
N TRP A 292 9.16 11.84 36.52
CA TRP A 292 9.94 12.17 37.72
C TRP A 292 10.98 13.28 37.54
N ILE A 293 11.30 13.67 36.31
CA ILE A 293 12.18 14.80 36.06
C ILE A 293 11.29 16.03 35.84
N PRO A 294 11.23 16.97 36.79
CA PRO A 294 10.57 18.24 36.53
C PRO A 294 11.33 18.92 35.38
N SER A 295 10.62 19.18 34.29
CA SER A 295 11.05 20.12 33.25
C SER A 295 10.98 21.54 33.78
#